data_AF-C5KLZ8-F1
#
_entry.id   AF-C5KLZ8-F1
#
_cell.length_a   1.000
_cell.length_b   1.000
_cell.length_c   1.000
_cell.angle_alpha   90.00
_cell.angle_beta   90.00
_cell.angle_gamma   90.00
#
_symmetry.space_group_name_H-M   'P 1'
#
loop_
_entity.id
_entity.type
_entity.pdbx_description
1 polymer ?
#
loop_
_entity_poly.entity_id
_entity_poly.type
_entity_poly.pdbx_seq_one_letter_code
_entity_poly.pdbx_strand_id
1 'polypeptide(L)'
;MSSCLNKTLTIINYIASGILILVALAMAILFIFMLATSIGAASVPFNVLSLVLCILIIAVGVLGIWATKKQVRIALGIFSCVAGVIFVIFFISAAVTSAAIGDSINYLASFDSSGLNNLPEGTPIAALYSVLMAAYQSLYLVNSCQGPVCKFSDFGLTCSSITCASNRISDDLTAYLSEGAQNGGVTQLSLNACLENIGSSGDSQGADVDTAWCISNTAFIAVVDDWAIGVLIGVWIITVLVLLLSVSNGALACTIRKKQVKGGVILATPAEVPQTSHSSGEEAEKQVVNSV
;
A
#
# COMPACT_ATOMS: atom_id res chain seq x y z
N MET A 1 6.47 -1.11 -37.34
CA MET A 1 6.82 -1.33 -35.91
C MET A 1 5.97 -0.54 -34.90
N SER A 2 5.66 0.76 -35.10
CA SER A 2 4.92 1.58 -34.10
C SER A 2 3.47 1.15 -33.80
N SER A 3 2.80 0.45 -34.73
CA SER A 3 1.40 0.00 -34.55
C SER A 3 1.27 -1.19 -33.57
N CYS A 4 2.21 -2.15 -33.61
CA CYS A 4 2.20 -3.28 -32.67
C CYS A 4 2.54 -2.84 -31.25
N LEU A 5 3.57 -1.99 -31.08
CA LEU A 5 3.96 -1.46 -29.77
C LEU A 5 2.81 -0.72 -29.08
N ASN A 6 2.08 0.13 -29.80
CA ASN A 6 0.93 0.85 -29.23
C ASN A 6 -0.21 -0.08 -28.81
N LYS A 7 -0.49 -1.15 -29.58
CA LYS A 7 -1.50 -2.15 -29.20
C LYS A 7 -1.06 -2.91 -27.94
N THR A 8 0.20 -3.34 -27.87
CA THR A 8 0.75 -4.03 -26.69
C THR A 8 0.70 -3.15 -25.45
N LEU A 9 1.15 -1.89 -25.54
CA LEU A 9 1.11 -0.94 -24.41
C LEU A 9 -0.32 -0.67 -23.94
N THR A 10 -1.27 -0.58 -24.87
CA THR A 10 -2.69 -0.42 -24.54
C THR A 10 -3.21 -1.63 -23.77
N ILE A 11 -2.92 -2.84 -24.23
CA ILE A 11 -3.33 -4.10 -23.56
C ILE A 11 -2.71 -4.20 -22.16
N ILE A 12 -1.42 -3.92 -22.02
CA ILE A 12 -0.73 -3.93 -20.71
C ILE A 12 -1.42 -2.96 -19.74
N ASN A 13 -1.76 -1.76 -20.20
CA ASN A 13 -2.40 -0.72 -19.38
C ASN A 13 -3.81 -1.15 -18.93
N TYR A 14 -4.58 -1.76 -19.81
CA TYR A 14 -5.90 -2.33 -19.48
C TYR A 14 -5.81 -3.46 -18.47
N ILE A 15 -4.87 -4.41 -18.67
CA ILE A 15 -4.69 -5.56 -17.76
C ILE A 15 -4.21 -5.07 -16.39
N ALA A 16 -3.17 -4.24 -16.35
CA ALA A 16 -2.62 -3.73 -15.09
C ALA A 16 -3.65 -2.89 -14.33
N SER A 17 -4.41 -2.04 -15.02
CA SER A 17 -5.49 -1.25 -14.40
C SER A 17 -6.63 -2.14 -13.90
N GLY A 18 -7.01 -3.17 -14.66
CA GLY A 18 -8.02 -4.14 -14.26
C GLY A 18 -7.62 -4.91 -12.99
N ILE A 19 -6.38 -5.41 -12.94
CA ILE A 19 -5.85 -6.11 -11.77
C ILE A 19 -5.80 -5.16 -10.56
N LEU A 20 -5.31 -3.92 -10.72
CA LEU A 20 -5.27 -2.94 -9.64
C LEU A 20 -6.66 -2.63 -9.07
N ILE A 21 -7.67 -2.48 -9.93
CA ILE A 21 -9.05 -2.28 -9.49
C ILE A 21 -9.54 -3.49 -8.71
N LEU A 22 -9.34 -4.72 -9.22
CA LEU A 22 -9.80 -5.93 -8.55
C LEU A 22 -9.15 -6.11 -7.18
N VAL A 23 -7.84 -5.89 -7.08
CA VAL A 23 -7.09 -5.97 -5.82
C VAL A 23 -7.58 -4.90 -4.84
N ALA A 24 -7.69 -3.64 -5.27
CA ALA A 24 -8.16 -2.56 -4.41
C ALA A 24 -9.62 -2.74 -3.98
N LEU A 25 -10.47 -3.32 -4.83
CA LEU A 25 -11.87 -3.59 -4.52
C LEU A 25 -12.01 -4.76 -3.53
N ALA A 26 -11.21 -5.82 -3.68
CA ALA A 26 -11.13 -6.90 -2.70
C ALA A 26 -10.66 -6.38 -1.33
N MET A 27 -9.63 -5.54 -1.30
CA MET A 27 -9.17 -4.90 -0.06
C MET A 27 -10.22 -3.96 0.54
N ALA A 28 -10.89 -3.14 -0.28
CA ALA A 28 -11.96 -2.27 0.21
C ALA A 28 -13.11 -3.06 0.83
N ILE A 29 -13.53 -4.18 0.21
CA ILE A 29 -14.56 -5.07 0.78
C ILE A 29 -14.09 -5.63 2.13
N LEU A 30 -12.84 -6.07 2.24
CA LEU A 30 -12.25 -6.54 3.50
C LEU A 30 -12.28 -5.45 4.58
N PHE A 31 -11.86 -4.22 4.27
CA PHE A 31 -11.89 -3.13 5.25
C PHE A 31 -13.31 -2.71 5.64
N ILE A 32 -14.25 -2.69 4.70
CA ILE A 32 -15.68 -2.46 4.98
C ILE A 32 -16.22 -3.55 5.91
N PHE A 33 -15.89 -4.81 5.64
CA PHE A 33 -16.26 -5.93 6.49
C PHE A 33 -15.67 -5.76 7.91
N MET A 34 -14.38 -5.43 8.01
CA MET A 34 -13.75 -5.15 9.31
C MET A 34 -14.44 -4.01 10.06
N LEU A 35 -14.75 -2.89 9.38
CA LEU A 35 -15.51 -1.75 9.92
C LEU A 35 -16.92 -2.12 10.39
N ALA A 36 -17.59 -3.05 9.70
CA ALA A 36 -18.92 -3.51 10.05
C ALA A 36 -18.92 -4.50 11.23
N THR A 37 -17.78 -5.10 11.56
CA THR A 37 -17.61 -5.98 12.71
C THR A 37 -17.10 -5.22 13.94
N SER A 38 -17.35 -5.73 15.14
CA SER A 38 -16.84 -5.16 16.42
C SER A 38 -15.31 -5.03 16.47
N ILE A 39 -14.60 -5.76 15.60
CA ILE A 39 -13.15 -5.72 15.40
C ILE A 39 -12.70 -4.36 14.82
N GLY A 40 -13.55 -3.70 14.02
CA GLY A 40 -13.25 -2.43 13.39
C GLY A 40 -13.41 -1.20 14.28
N ALA A 41 -14.04 -1.31 15.46
CA ALA A 41 -14.41 -0.18 16.31
C ALA A 41 -13.21 0.50 17.02
N ALA A 42 -12.11 -0.23 17.25
CA ALA A 42 -10.87 0.36 17.80
C ALA A 42 -9.84 0.76 16.75
N SER A 43 -9.94 0.18 15.55
CA SER A 43 -9.08 0.47 14.41
C SER A 43 -9.76 1.39 13.40
N VAL A 44 -10.88 2.05 13.75
CA VAL A 44 -11.64 2.97 12.88
C VAL A 44 -10.74 3.94 12.11
N PRO A 45 -9.82 4.71 12.74
CA PRO A 45 -8.99 5.66 11.97
C PRO A 45 -8.10 4.95 10.95
N PHE A 46 -7.57 3.77 11.27
CA PHE A 46 -6.72 2.98 10.39
C PHE A 46 -7.50 2.34 9.24
N ASN A 47 -8.67 1.76 9.53
CA ASN A 47 -9.54 1.15 8.52
C ASN A 47 -10.11 2.20 7.57
N VAL A 48 -10.48 3.39 8.08
CA VAL A 48 -10.95 4.52 7.26
C VAL A 48 -9.83 5.01 6.35
N LEU A 49 -8.60 5.20 6.88
CA LEU A 49 -7.46 5.62 6.06
C LEU A 49 -7.13 4.59 4.96
N SER A 50 -7.15 3.30 5.30
CA SER A 50 -6.91 2.19 4.37
C SER A 50 -7.99 2.10 3.28
N LEU A 51 -9.24 2.37 3.64
CA LEU A 51 -10.37 2.40 2.71
C LEU A 51 -10.28 3.60 1.75
N VAL A 52 -9.89 4.78 2.26
CA VAL A 52 -9.60 5.96 1.41
C VAL A 52 -8.49 5.64 0.41
N LEU A 53 -7.41 4.98 0.85
CA LEU A 53 -6.33 4.55 -0.02
C LEU A 53 -6.85 3.60 -1.13
N CYS A 54 -7.68 2.62 -0.79
CA CYS A 54 -8.28 1.71 -1.76
C CYS A 54 -9.13 2.45 -2.81
N ILE A 55 -9.95 3.42 -2.38
CA ILE A 55 -10.75 4.25 -3.28
C ILE A 55 -9.85 5.04 -4.24
N LEU A 56 -8.74 5.61 -3.75
CA LEU A 56 -7.79 6.33 -4.60
C LEU A 56 -7.15 5.40 -5.64
N ILE A 57 -6.77 4.17 -5.27
CA ILE A 57 -6.22 3.18 -6.21
C ILE A 57 -7.27 2.81 -7.28
N ILE A 58 -8.53 2.60 -6.89
CA ILE A 58 -9.62 2.32 -7.83
C ILE A 58 -9.80 3.50 -8.79
N ALA A 59 -9.85 4.73 -8.28
CA ALA A 59 -10.00 5.94 -9.10
C ALA A 59 -8.85 6.05 -10.12
N VAL A 60 -7.62 5.78 -9.70
CA VAL A 60 -6.44 5.74 -10.58
C VAL A 60 -6.60 4.66 -11.66
N GLY A 61 -6.98 3.43 -11.29
CA GLY A 61 -7.22 2.36 -12.27
C GLY A 61 -8.28 2.73 -13.32
N VAL A 62 -9.41 3.31 -12.89
CA VAL A 62 -10.50 3.74 -13.79
C VAL A 62 -10.02 4.87 -14.71
N LEU A 63 -9.28 5.84 -14.18
CA LEU A 63 -8.70 6.93 -14.96
C LEU A 63 -7.67 6.41 -15.97
N GLY A 64 -6.90 5.38 -15.64
CA GLY A 64 -5.95 4.73 -16.56
C GLY A 64 -6.63 4.06 -17.74
N ILE A 65 -7.72 3.32 -17.49
CA ILE A 65 -8.59 2.72 -18.51
C ILE A 65 -9.18 3.82 -19.41
N TRP A 66 -9.67 4.91 -18.82
CA TRP A 66 -10.29 6.00 -19.56
C TRP A 66 -9.28 6.78 -20.42
N ALA A 67 -8.10 7.09 -19.88
CA ALA A 67 -7.02 7.77 -20.58
C ALA A 67 -6.52 6.95 -21.78
N THR A 68 -6.41 5.63 -21.61
CA THR A 68 -6.03 4.70 -22.68
C THR A 68 -7.10 4.64 -23.79
N LYS A 69 -8.39 4.66 -23.41
CA LYS A 69 -9.50 4.67 -24.37
C LYS A 69 -9.56 5.95 -25.19
N LYS A 70 -9.43 7.12 -24.54
CA LYS A 70 -9.56 8.42 -25.22
C LYS A 70 -8.29 8.87 -25.95
N GLN A 71 -7.12 8.31 -25.62
CA GLN A 71 -5.82 8.67 -26.19
C GLN A 71 -5.53 10.19 -26.20
N VAL A 72 -6.04 10.92 -25.20
CA VAL A 72 -5.79 12.37 -25.07
C VAL A 72 -4.43 12.56 -24.43
N ARG A 73 -3.51 13.19 -25.15
CA ARG A 73 -2.10 13.33 -24.74
C ARG A 73 -1.92 14.05 -23.40
N ILE A 74 -2.69 15.10 -23.14
CA ILE A 74 -2.62 15.85 -21.88
C ILE A 74 -3.10 14.97 -20.71
N ALA A 75 -4.21 14.25 -20.89
CA ALA A 75 -4.74 13.34 -19.88
C ALA A 75 -3.77 12.19 -19.58
N LEU A 76 -3.17 11.58 -20.62
CA LEU A 76 -2.14 10.54 -20.46
C LEU A 76 -0.88 11.06 -19.74
N GLY A 77 -0.46 12.28 -20.03
CA GLY A 77 0.69 12.91 -19.39
C GLY A 77 0.45 13.20 -17.90
N ILE A 78 -0.66 13.87 -17.58
CA ILE A 78 -1.05 14.14 -16.18
C ILE A 78 -1.20 12.81 -15.42
N PHE A 79 -1.85 11.82 -16.03
CA PHE A 79 -2.05 10.51 -15.41
C PHE A 79 -0.73 9.77 -15.17
N SER A 80 0.21 9.81 -16.12
CA SER A 80 1.55 9.23 -15.94
C SER A 80 2.31 9.90 -14.79
N CYS A 81 2.19 11.22 -14.62
CA CYS A 81 2.76 11.95 -13.48
C CYS A 81 2.12 11.51 -12.14
N VAL A 82 0.78 11.45 -12.08
CA VAL A 82 0.07 11.01 -10.86
C VAL A 82 0.43 9.57 -10.51
N ALA A 83 0.42 8.66 -11.49
CA ALA A 83 0.85 7.27 -11.30
C ALA A 83 2.33 7.19 -10.86
N GLY A 84 3.20 8.07 -11.36
CA GLY A 84 4.59 8.17 -10.93
C GLY A 84 4.74 8.60 -9.48
N VAL A 85 3.97 9.61 -9.03
CA VAL A 85 3.96 10.04 -7.62
C VAL A 85 3.48 8.91 -6.72
N ILE A 86 2.38 8.25 -7.10
CA ILE A 86 1.83 7.11 -6.36
C ILE A 86 2.85 5.97 -6.31
N PHE A 87 3.52 5.67 -7.43
CA PHE A 87 4.60 4.68 -7.47
C PHE A 87 5.71 5.01 -6.48
N VAL A 88 6.18 6.25 -6.44
CA VAL A 88 7.25 6.66 -5.50
C VAL A 88 6.81 6.45 -4.05
N ILE A 89 5.55 6.80 -3.72
CA ILE A 89 5.00 6.59 -2.38
C ILE A 89 4.96 5.08 -2.05
N PHE A 90 4.38 4.26 -2.93
CA PHE A 90 4.30 2.81 -2.72
C PHE A 90 5.68 2.15 -2.66
N PHE A 91 6.63 2.60 -3.47
CA PHE A 91 7.99 2.09 -3.48
C PHE A 91 8.73 2.42 -2.18
N ILE A 92 8.64 3.67 -1.70
CA ILE A 92 9.24 4.07 -0.41
C ILE A 92 8.60 3.26 0.71
N SER A 93 7.27 3.17 0.74
CA SER A 93 6.57 2.37 1.75
C SER A 93 6.98 0.90 1.68
N ALA A 94 7.06 0.30 0.49
CA ALA A 94 7.51 -1.09 0.31
C ALA A 94 8.94 -1.29 0.81
N ALA A 95 9.84 -0.36 0.50
CA ALA A 95 11.24 -0.44 0.90
C ALA A 95 11.42 -0.29 2.42
N VAL A 96 10.77 0.70 3.03
CA VAL A 96 10.80 0.93 4.49
C VAL A 96 10.19 -0.27 5.22
N THR A 97 9.03 -0.74 4.75
CA THR A 97 8.34 -1.89 5.33
C THR A 97 9.13 -3.19 5.11
N SER A 98 9.85 -3.36 3.98
CA SER A 98 10.75 -4.50 3.76
C SER A 98 11.89 -4.52 4.76
N ALA A 99 12.51 -3.36 5.03
CA ALA A 99 13.60 -3.24 6.00
C ALA A 99 13.10 -3.46 7.43
N ALA A 100 11.93 -2.94 7.79
CA ALA A 100 11.34 -3.13 9.11
C ALA A 100 10.88 -4.59 9.34
N ILE A 101 10.17 -5.19 8.39
CA ILE A 101 9.67 -6.57 8.50
C ILE A 101 10.81 -7.58 8.39
N GLY A 102 11.63 -7.47 7.33
CA GLY A 102 12.62 -8.48 6.96
C GLY A 102 13.72 -8.68 8.01
N ASP A 103 14.17 -7.59 8.64
CA ASP A 103 15.26 -7.67 9.61
C ASP A 103 14.77 -7.64 11.07
N SER A 104 13.67 -6.94 11.38
CA SER A 104 13.27 -6.74 12.78
C SER A 104 12.20 -7.71 13.27
N ILE A 105 11.17 -8.02 12.47
CA ILE A 105 10.10 -8.95 12.89
C ILE A 105 10.63 -10.39 12.88
N ASN A 106 11.32 -10.81 11.82
CA ASN A 106 11.94 -12.14 11.75
C ASN A 106 12.97 -12.35 12.88
N TYR A 107 13.80 -11.34 13.16
CA TYR A 107 14.72 -11.39 14.30
C TYR A 107 13.96 -11.54 15.62
N LEU A 108 12.88 -10.80 15.82
CA LEU A 108 12.04 -10.91 17.02
C LEU A 108 11.35 -12.28 17.12
N ALA A 109 10.88 -12.84 16.00
CA ALA A 109 10.26 -14.16 15.92
C ALA A 109 11.24 -15.32 16.24
N SER A 110 12.55 -15.08 16.13
CA SER A 110 13.58 -16.07 16.47
C SER A 110 13.80 -16.26 17.99
N PHE A 111 13.24 -15.37 18.82
CA PHE A 111 13.36 -15.47 20.28
C PHE A 111 12.26 -16.33 20.89
N ASP A 112 12.61 -17.06 21.94
CA ASP A 112 11.64 -17.68 22.84
C ASP A 112 11.08 -16.67 23.87
N SER A 113 10.12 -17.11 24.69
CA SER A 113 9.51 -16.26 25.72
C SER A 113 10.56 -15.61 26.65
N SER A 114 11.64 -16.32 26.98
CA SER A 114 12.69 -15.80 27.86
C SER A 114 13.55 -14.74 27.18
N GLY A 115 13.89 -14.92 25.91
CA GLY A 115 14.63 -13.95 25.11
C GLY A 115 13.87 -12.66 24.88
N LEU A 116 12.55 -12.74 24.64
CA LEU A 116 11.67 -11.58 24.48
C LEU A 116 11.60 -10.71 25.74
N ASN A 117 11.79 -11.30 26.92
CA ASN A 117 11.82 -10.55 28.19
C ASN A 117 13.14 -9.80 28.42
N ASN A 118 14.20 -10.13 27.69
CA ASN A 118 15.55 -9.59 27.89
C ASN A 118 16.01 -8.73 26.71
N LEU A 119 15.07 -8.15 25.96
CA LEU A 119 15.40 -7.28 24.84
C LEU A 119 16.14 -6.03 25.35
N PRO A 120 17.22 -5.59 24.67
CA PRO A 120 17.98 -4.43 25.13
C PRO A 120 17.13 -3.17 25.05
N GLU A 121 16.98 -2.47 26.18
CA GLU A 121 16.19 -1.24 26.28
C GLU A 121 16.70 -0.16 25.32
N GLY A 122 15.78 0.68 24.84
CA GLY A 122 16.10 1.78 23.92
C GLY A 122 16.49 1.34 22.50
N THR A 123 16.43 0.05 22.18
CA THR A 123 16.67 -0.44 20.82
C THR A 123 15.41 -0.42 19.96
N PRO A 124 15.53 -0.33 18.62
CA PRO A 124 14.39 -0.43 17.71
C PRO A 124 13.58 -1.73 17.85
N ILE A 125 14.24 -2.83 18.21
CA ILE A 125 13.62 -4.15 18.40
C ILE A 125 12.73 -4.15 19.66
N ALA A 126 13.21 -3.56 20.76
CA ALA A 126 12.41 -3.39 21.97
C ALA A 126 11.19 -2.47 21.71
N ALA A 127 11.35 -1.42 20.91
CA ALA A 127 10.25 -0.55 20.51
C ALA A 127 9.22 -1.27 19.61
N LEU A 128 9.67 -2.16 18.71
CA LEU A 128 8.78 -2.99 17.90
C LEU A 128 7.99 -3.99 18.77
N TYR A 129 8.67 -4.66 19.71
CA TYR A 129 8.02 -5.59 20.64
C TYR A 129 6.92 -4.89 21.46
N SER A 130 7.16 -3.68 21.96
CA SER A 130 6.16 -2.92 22.71
C SER A 130 4.97 -2.49 21.85
N VAL A 131 5.19 -2.18 20.56
CA VAL A 131 4.10 -1.90 19.60
C VAL A 131 3.24 -3.16 19.36
N LEU A 132 3.86 -4.33 19.21
CA LEU A 132 3.13 -5.59 19.04
C LEU A 132 2.33 -5.96 20.29
N MET A 133 2.92 -5.76 21.47
CA MET A 133 2.24 -5.93 22.75
C MET A 133 1.03 -5.01 22.86
N ALA A 134 1.19 -3.71 22.55
CA ALA A 134 0.09 -2.75 22.58
C ALA A 134 -1.02 -3.11 21.58
N ALA A 135 -0.66 -3.63 20.40
CA ALA A 135 -1.62 -4.09 19.40
C ALA A 135 -2.41 -5.31 19.92
N TYR A 136 -1.74 -6.27 20.55
CA TYR A 136 -2.38 -7.43 21.17
C TYR A 136 -3.31 -7.01 22.32
N GLN A 137 -2.83 -6.17 23.23
CA GLN A 137 -3.62 -5.65 24.36
C GLN A 137 -4.84 -4.90 23.85
N SER A 138 -4.69 -4.08 22.81
CA SER A 138 -5.81 -3.40 22.17
C SER A 138 -6.82 -4.40 21.60
N LEU A 139 -6.37 -5.41 20.86
CA LEU A 139 -7.24 -6.45 20.30
C LEU A 139 -8.05 -7.15 21.39
N TYR A 140 -7.38 -7.49 22.49
CA TYR A 140 -7.98 -8.18 23.62
C TYR A 140 -9.03 -7.30 24.34
N LEU A 141 -8.67 -6.07 24.72
CA LEU A 141 -9.53 -5.17 25.49
C LEU A 141 -10.74 -4.70 24.69
N VAL A 142 -10.56 -4.41 23.41
CA VAL A 142 -11.62 -3.90 22.52
C VAL A 142 -12.70 -4.95 22.27
N ASN A 143 -12.32 -6.23 22.25
CA ASN A 143 -13.26 -7.32 22.09
C ASN A 143 -13.82 -7.83 23.42
N SER A 144 -13.63 -7.06 24.51
CA SER A 144 -14.11 -7.39 25.85
C SER A 144 -13.74 -8.81 26.28
N CYS A 145 -12.51 -9.22 25.98
CA CYS A 145 -12.05 -10.56 26.28
C CYS A 145 -11.84 -10.77 27.79
N GLN A 146 -11.94 -12.03 28.22
CA GLN A 146 -11.75 -12.49 29.61
C GLN A 146 -10.93 -13.78 29.65
N GLY A 147 -10.17 -13.97 30.75
CA GLY A 147 -9.21 -15.08 30.92
C GLY A 147 -7.87 -14.81 30.23
N PRO A 148 -6.94 -15.76 30.15
CA PRO A 148 -7.05 -17.13 30.59
C PRO A 148 -6.71 -17.30 32.08
N VAL A 149 -7.21 -18.38 32.68
CA VAL A 149 -6.70 -18.87 33.95
C VAL A 149 -5.68 -19.96 33.66
N CYS A 150 -4.42 -19.68 34.00
CA CYS A 150 -3.30 -20.57 33.73
C CYS A 150 -2.73 -21.20 35.00
N LYS A 151 -2.28 -22.45 34.91
CA LYS A 151 -1.63 -23.19 35.98
C LYS A 151 -0.46 -24.01 35.45
N PHE A 152 0.65 -23.99 36.16
CA PHE A 152 1.74 -24.92 35.93
C PHE A 152 1.40 -26.27 36.60
N SER A 153 1.62 -27.35 35.85
CA SER A 153 1.50 -28.73 36.30
C SER A 153 2.78 -29.48 35.96
N ASP A 154 2.90 -30.74 36.42
CA ASP A 154 4.04 -31.61 36.10
C ASP A 154 4.20 -31.87 34.58
N PHE A 155 3.14 -31.61 33.80
CA PHE A 155 3.11 -31.76 32.33
C PHE A 155 3.31 -30.43 31.58
N GLY A 156 3.56 -29.33 32.29
CA GLY A 156 3.74 -28.00 31.71
C GLY A 156 2.62 -27.01 32.05
N LEU A 157 2.58 -25.89 31.31
CA LEU A 157 1.62 -24.81 31.46
C LEU A 157 0.28 -25.20 30.81
N THR A 158 -0.79 -25.19 31.59
CA THR A 158 -2.16 -25.39 31.09
C THR A 158 -2.98 -24.14 31.33
N CYS A 159 -3.68 -23.67 30.31
CA CYS A 159 -4.53 -22.48 30.37
C CYS A 159 -5.96 -22.78 29.94
N SER A 160 -6.94 -22.10 30.54
CA SER A 160 -8.30 -22.06 30.01
C SER A 160 -8.35 -21.26 28.69
N SER A 161 -9.42 -21.43 27.92
CA SER A 161 -9.66 -20.61 26.73
C SER A 161 -9.87 -19.14 27.09
N ILE A 162 -9.57 -18.25 26.14
CA ILE A 162 -9.91 -16.84 26.19
C ILE A 162 -11.31 -16.69 25.62
N THR A 163 -12.19 -15.98 26.33
CA THR A 163 -13.57 -15.74 25.91
C THR A 163 -13.76 -14.29 25.52
N CYS A 164 -14.18 -14.01 24.28
CA CYS A 164 -14.37 -12.65 23.76
C CYS A 164 -15.80 -12.43 23.25
N ALA A 165 -16.17 -11.17 23.00
CA ALA A 165 -17.44 -10.82 22.34
C ALA A 165 -17.56 -11.40 20.91
N SER A 166 -16.42 -11.62 20.25
CA SER A 166 -16.33 -12.24 18.93
C SER A 166 -15.73 -13.64 19.05
N ASN A 167 -16.48 -14.67 18.66
CA ASN A 167 -16.03 -16.07 18.69
C ASN A 167 -14.73 -16.27 17.91
N ARG A 168 -14.60 -15.61 16.75
CA ARG A 168 -13.38 -15.71 15.93
C ARG A 168 -12.14 -15.17 16.66
N ILE A 169 -12.27 -14.02 17.32
CA ILE A 169 -11.16 -13.45 18.10
C ILE A 169 -10.85 -14.35 19.30
N SER A 170 -11.89 -14.92 19.93
CA SER A 170 -11.76 -15.93 20.98
C SER A 170 -10.91 -17.12 20.52
N ASP A 171 -11.23 -17.66 19.34
CA ASP A 171 -10.56 -18.83 18.76
C ASP A 171 -9.11 -18.49 18.41
N ASP A 172 -8.87 -17.36 17.74
CA ASP A 172 -7.53 -16.90 17.34
C ASP A 172 -6.64 -16.67 18.58
N LEU A 173 -7.13 -15.94 19.59
CA LEU A 173 -6.37 -15.68 20.82
C LEU A 173 -6.12 -16.96 21.63
N THR A 174 -7.11 -17.86 21.69
CA THR A 174 -6.95 -19.15 22.37
C THR A 174 -5.94 -20.04 21.64
N ALA A 175 -5.91 -19.98 20.30
CA ALA A 175 -4.90 -20.69 19.52
C ALA A 175 -3.50 -20.17 19.80
N TYR A 176 -3.29 -18.85 19.81
CA TYR A 176 -1.99 -18.26 20.14
C TYR A 176 -1.54 -18.62 21.57
N LEU A 177 -2.48 -18.61 22.52
CA LEU A 177 -2.22 -19.00 23.90
C LEU A 177 -1.82 -20.47 24.02
N SER A 178 -2.56 -21.36 23.37
CA SER A 178 -2.26 -22.80 23.39
C SER A 178 -0.91 -23.11 22.74
N GLU A 179 -0.62 -22.48 21.61
CA GLU A 179 0.64 -22.63 20.89
C GLU A 179 1.80 -22.11 21.72
N GLY A 180 1.68 -20.92 22.31
CA GLY A 180 2.70 -20.33 23.16
C GLY A 180 2.95 -21.14 24.45
N ALA A 181 1.91 -21.70 25.05
CA ALA A 181 2.03 -22.57 26.23
C ALA A 181 2.76 -23.90 25.92
N GLN A 182 2.59 -24.45 24.72
CA GLN A 182 3.20 -25.73 24.33
C GLN A 182 4.60 -25.57 23.74
N ASN A 183 4.78 -24.57 22.87
CA ASN A 183 5.97 -24.44 22.02
C ASN A 183 6.78 -23.16 22.28
N GLY A 184 6.24 -22.20 23.03
CA GLY A 184 6.87 -20.88 23.27
C GLY A 184 7.98 -20.85 24.32
N GLY A 185 8.30 -21.99 24.95
CA GLY A 185 9.34 -22.08 25.99
C GLY A 185 8.96 -21.36 27.29
N VAL A 186 7.66 -21.20 27.56
CA VAL A 186 7.16 -20.48 28.73
C VAL A 186 7.43 -21.28 30.01
N THR A 187 8.23 -20.71 30.91
CA THR A 187 8.49 -21.24 32.25
C THR A 187 7.87 -20.32 33.29
N GLN A 188 7.74 -20.79 34.53
CA GLN A 188 7.23 -19.94 35.61
C GLN A 188 8.11 -18.70 35.82
N LEU A 189 9.43 -18.84 35.66
CA LEU A 189 10.38 -17.73 35.77
C LEU A 189 10.20 -16.73 34.62
N SER A 190 10.07 -17.20 33.37
CA SER A 190 9.89 -16.31 32.22
C SER A 190 8.54 -15.60 32.24
N LEU A 191 7.48 -16.27 32.70
CA LEU A 191 6.17 -15.65 32.89
C LEU A 191 6.22 -14.52 33.91
N ASN A 192 6.81 -14.76 35.08
CA ASN A 192 6.92 -13.75 36.13
C ASN A 192 7.77 -12.55 35.67
N ALA A 193 8.91 -12.80 35.02
CA ALA A 193 9.75 -11.74 34.48
C ALA A 193 9.01 -10.89 33.43
N CYS A 194 8.21 -11.52 32.57
CA CYS A 194 7.38 -10.80 31.59
C CYS A 194 6.36 -9.89 32.29
N LEU A 195 5.63 -10.43 33.28
CA LEU A 195 4.62 -9.67 34.03
C LEU A 195 5.24 -8.50 34.82
N GLU A 196 6.44 -8.69 35.39
CA GLU A 196 7.20 -7.64 36.05
C GLU A 196 7.61 -6.52 35.07
N ASN A 197 8.06 -6.89 33.87
CA ASN A 197 8.47 -5.95 32.82
C ASN A 197 7.31 -5.12 32.25
N ILE A 198 6.11 -5.70 32.17
CA ILE A 198 4.92 -4.97 31.69
C ILE A 198 4.46 -3.92 32.71
N GLY A 199 4.69 -4.19 34.00
CA GLY A 199 4.17 -3.38 35.08
C GLY A 199 2.68 -3.66 35.27
N SER A 200 2.35 -4.46 36.28
CA SER A 200 0.97 -4.85 36.62
C SER A 200 -0.02 -3.69 36.50
N SER A 201 -0.99 -3.87 35.61
CA SER A 201 -2.06 -2.92 35.30
C SER A 201 -3.09 -2.72 36.44
N GLY A 202 -2.87 -3.32 37.62
CA GLY A 202 -3.62 -3.08 38.87
C GLY A 202 -5.05 -3.65 38.90
N ASP A 203 -5.72 -3.71 37.75
CA ASP A 203 -7.09 -4.19 37.58
C ASP A 203 -7.12 -5.62 37.02
N SER A 204 -8.13 -6.41 37.43
CA SER A 204 -8.25 -7.84 37.04
C SER A 204 -8.24 -8.10 35.54
N GLN A 205 -8.88 -7.24 34.74
CA GLN A 205 -8.89 -7.38 33.28
C GLN A 205 -7.52 -7.05 32.65
N GLY A 206 -6.76 -6.17 33.30
CA GLY A 206 -5.39 -5.88 32.93
C GLY A 206 -4.46 -7.07 33.21
N ALA A 207 -4.61 -7.69 34.38
CA ALA A 207 -3.85 -8.89 34.74
C ALA A 207 -4.11 -10.07 33.77
N ASP A 208 -5.36 -10.24 33.32
CA ASP A 208 -5.75 -11.26 32.35
C ASP A 208 -5.05 -11.05 30.99
N VAL A 209 -5.07 -9.82 30.45
CA VAL A 209 -4.45 -9.52 29.15
C VAL A 209 -2.92 -9.60 29.19
N ASP A 210 -2.30 -9.15 30.29
CA ASP A 210 -0.85 -9.21 30.46
C ASP A 210 -0.38 -10.67 30.57
N THR A 211 -1.13 -11.49 31.31
CA THR A 211 -0.88 -12.94 31.39
C THR A 211 -1.05 -13.60 30.02
N ALA A 212 -2.14 -13.27 29.31
CA ALA A 212 -2.39 -13.80 27.97
C ALA A 212 -1.22 -13.48 27.03
N TRP A 213 -0.78 -12.22 26.99
CA TRP A 213 0.33 -11.76 26.16
C TRP A 213 1.63 -12.51 26.49
N CYS A 214 2.02 -12.57 27.75
CA CYS A 214 3.28 -13.20 28.15
C CYS A 214 3.39 -14.67 27.76
N ILE A 215 2.25 -15.35 27.64
CA ILE A 215 2.19 -16.75 27.23
C ILE A 215 2.09 -16.86 25.70
N SER A 216 1.32 -15.98 25.05
CA SER A 216 1.05 -16.04 23.61
C SER A 216 2.04 -15.26 22.73
N ASN A 217 2.98 -14.50 23.30
CA ASN A 217 3.82 -13.54 22.59
C ASN A 217 4.58 -14.16 21.41
N THR A 218 5.24 -15.29 21.62
CA THR A 218 5.99 -16.03 20.59
C THR A 218 5.09 -16.45 19.42
N ALA A 219 3.94 -17.07 19.73
CA ALA A 219 2.97 -17.51 18.73
C ALA A 219 2.36 -16.33 17.96
N PHE A 220 2.01 -15.26 18.66
CA PHE A 220 1.46 -14.05 18.04
C PHE A 220 2.49 -13.39 17.11
N ILE A 221 3.75 -13.25 17.55
CA ILE A 221 4.84 -12.68 16.75
C ILE A 221 5.11 -13.53 15.50
N ALA A 222 5.10 -14.85 15.61
CA ALA A 222 5.26 -15.74 14.45
C ALA A 222 4.15 -15.56 13.42
N VAL A 223 2.89 -15.45 13.86
CA VAL A 223 1.76 -15.19 12.95
C VAL A 223 1.86 -13.81 12.32
N VAL A 224 2.31 -12.80 13.07
CA VAL A 224 2.56 -11.46 12.54
C VAL A 224 3.67 -11.49 11.50
N ASP A 225 4.75 -12.26 11.69
CA ASP A 225 5.82 -12.41 10.71
C ASP A 225 5.31 -12.98 9.38
N ASP A 226 4.56 -14.09 9.44
CA ASP A 226 3.95 -14.72 8.26
C ASP A 226 3.01 -13.75 7.51
N TRP A 227 2.17 -13.02 8.26
CA TRP A 227 1.28 -12.01 7.69
C TRP A 227 2.05 -10.85 7.08
N ALA A 228 3.10 -10.39 7.76
CA ALA A 228 3.92 -9.27 7.34
C ALA A 228 4.61 -9.57 5.99
N ILE A 229 5.13 -10.80 5.81
CA ILE A 229 5.67 -11.27 4.52
C ILE A 229 4.59 -11.24 3.43
N GLY A 230 3.38 -11.74 3.72
CA GLY A 230 2.26 -11.72 2.78
C GLY A 230 1.86 -10.31 2.35
N VAL A 231 1.76 -9.39 3.31
CA VAL A 231 1.48 -7.96 3.07
C VAL A 231 2.59 -7.36 2.21
N LEU A 232 3.86 -7.67 2.50
CA LEU A 232 5.00 -7.14 1.77
C LEU A 232 4.97 -7.56 0.29
N ILE A 233 4.70 -8.83 0.01
CA ILE A 233 4.52 -9.33 -1.36
C ILE A 233 3.39 -8.58 -2.06
N GLY A 234 2.26 -8.38 -1.38
CA GLY A 234 1.12 -7.63 -1.92
C GLY A 234 1.48 -6.19 -2.30
N VAL A 235 2.18 -5.48 -1.40
CA VAL A 235 2.63 -4.10 -1.65
C VAL A 235 3.59 -4.03 -2.85
N TRP A 236 4.52 -5.00 -2.98
CA TRP A 236 5.42 -5.08 -4.14
C TRP A 236 4.67 -5.33 -5.45
N ILE A 237 3.67 -6.21 -5.46
CA ILE A 237 2.83 -6.46 -6.64
C ILE A 237 2.12 -5.16 -7.07
N ILE A 238 1.49 -4.45 -6.13
CA ILE A 238 0.82 -3.16 -6.41
C ILE A 238 1.83 -2.16 -6.99
N THR A 239 3.03 -2.08 -6.38
CA THR A 239 4.10 -1.17 -6.81
C THR A 239 4.51 -1.44 -8.26
N VAL A 240 4.72 -2.71 -8.63
CA VAL A 240 5.07 -3.11 -10.00
C VAL A 240 3.94 -2.76 -10.98
N LEU A 241 2.68 -2.99 -10.61
CA LEU A 241 1.54 -2.66 -11.47
C LEU A 241 1.44 -1.15 -11.72
N VAL A 242 1.63 -0.33 -10.69
CA VAL A 242 1.61 1.15 -10.82
C VAL A 242 2.77 1.63 -11.69
N LEU A 243 3.96 1.02 -11.58
CA LEU A 243 5.09 1.30 -12.47
C LEU A 243 4.74 1.02 -13.94
N LEU A 244 4.16 -0.15 -14.21
CA LEU A 244 3.73 -0.53 -15.56
C LEU A 244 2.71 0.46 -16.13
N LEU A 245 1.78 0.95 -15.30
CA LEU A 245 0.85 2.01 -15.70
C LEU A 245 1.59 3.31 -16.02
N SER A 246 2.50 3.77 -15.16
CA SER A 246 3.24 5.01 -15.37
C SER A 246 4.03 4.99 -16.68
N VAL A 247 4.79 3.91 -16.91
CA VAL A 247 5.61 3.72 -18.11
C VAL A 247 4.76 3.59 -19.36
N SER A 248 3.67 2.80 -19.32
CA SER A 248 2.81 2.59 -20.49
C SER A 248 2.10 3.87 -20.91
N ASN A 249 1.58 4.64 -19.95
CA ASN A 249 0.94 5.93 -20.22
C ASN A 249 1.93 6.96 -20.76
N GLY A 250 3.14 7.02 -20.18
CA GLY A 250 4.21 7.90 -20.66
C GLY A 250 4.64 7.56 -22.09
N ALA A 251 4.86 6.28 -22.39
CA ALA A 251 5.23 5.81 -23.73
C ALA A 251 4.13 6.09 -24.77
N LEU A 252 2.85 5.92 -24.41
CA LEU A 252 1.72 6.28 -25.28
C LEU A 252 1.68 7.79 -25.56
N ALA A 253 1.86 8.64 -24.55
CA ALA A 253 1.92 10.09 -24.72
C ALA A 253 3.08 10.54 -25.63
N CYS A 254 4.26 9.93 -25.48
CA CYS A 254 5.43 10.19 -26.33
C CYS A 254 5.21 9.73 -27.77
N THR A 255 4.51 8.61 -27.99
CA THR A 255 4.26 8.09 -29.35
C THR A 255 3.24 8.95 -30.11
N ILE A 256 2.23 9.49 -29.41
CA ILE A 256 1.29 10.46 -29.98
C ILE A 256 2.01 11.75 -30.40
N ARG A 257 2.96 12.25 -29.59
CA ARG A 257 3.81 13.40 -29.94
C ARG A 257 4.58 13.16 -31.24
N LYS A 258 5.23 11.99 -31.38
CA LYS A 258 6.03 11.66 -32.58
C LYS A 258 5.17 11.57 -33.85
N LYS A 259 3.91 11.13 -33.75
CA LYS A 259 2.98 11.11 -34.91
C LYS A 259 2.58 12.51 -35.36
N GLN A 260 2.25 13.42 -34.44
CA GLN A 260 1.87 14.80 -34.79
C GLN A 260 3.04 15.58 -35.40
N VAL A 261 4.27 15.41 -34.88
CA VAL A 261 5.46 16.09 -35.43
C VAL A 261 5.80 15.57 -36.83
N LYS A 262 5.68 14.27 -37.10
CA LYS A 262 5.92 13.74 -38.46
C LYS A 262 4.81 14.09 -39.46
N GLY A 263 3.57 14.28 -39.00
CA GLY A 263 2.46 14.73 -39.85
C GLY A 263 2.46 16.23 -40.14
N GLY A 264 3.11 17.04 -39.30
CA GLY A 264 3.20 18.51 -39.47
C GLY A 264 4.35 19.01 -40.35
N VAL A 265 5.25 18.14 -40.83
CA VAL A 265 6.39 18.52 -41.69
C VAL A 265 6.07 18.41 -43.19
N ILE A 266 4.85 17.98 -43.55
CA ILE A 266 4.39 17.90 -44.96
C ILE A 266 3.10 18.71 -45.11
N LEU A 267 3.15 20.02 -44.85
CA LEU A 267 2.10 20.98 -45.24
C LEU A 267 2.63 22.43 -45.10
N ALA A 268 3.84 22.66 -45.62
CA ALA A 268 4.20 23.98 -46.12
C ALA A 268 4.23 23.86 -47.65
N THR A 269 3.05 23.98 -48.26
CA THR A 269 2.95 24.23 -49.71
C THR A 269 3.73 25.52 -49.98
N PRO A 270 4.68 25.57 -50.94
CA PRO A 270 5.30 26.82 -51.31
C PRO A 270 4.20 27.70 -51.92
N ALA A 271 3.86 28.80 -51.24
CA ALA A 271 3.00 29.81 -51.82
C ALA A 271 3.76 30.42 -53.01
N GLU A 272 3.14 30.35 -54.19
CA GLU A 272 3.59 31.00 -55.40
C GLU A 272 3.86 32.48 -55.13
N VAL A 273 5.00 32.93 -55.66
CA VAL A 273 5.45 34.32 -55.68
C VAL A 273 4.49 35.13 -56.56
N PRO A 274 3.81 36.18 -56.06
CA PRO A 274 3.21 37.17 -56.93
C PRO A 274 4.32 38.08 -57.46
N GLN A 275 4.41 38.16 -58.79
CA GLN A 275 5.26 39.11 -59.50
C GLN A 275 5.01 40.55 -59.02
N THR A 276 6.11 41.23 -58.74
CA THR A 276 6.24 42.67 -58.58
C THR A 276 5.67 43.44 -59.78
N SER A 277 4.65 44.28 -59.56
CA SER A 277 4.40 45.43 -60.44
C SER A 277 5.13 46.65 -59.87
N HIS A 278 5.98 47.23 -60.71
CA HIS A 278 6.80 48.40 -60.42
C HIS A 278 5.94 49.64 -60.06
N SER A 279 6.42 50.37 -59.06
CA SER A 279 6.13 51.79 -58.83
C SER A 279 7.42 52.59 -59.09
N SER A 280 7.41 53.42 -60.14
CA SER A 280 8.08 54.73 -60.21
C SER A 280 7.25 55.53 -61.24
N GLY A 281 6.81 56.76 -61.01
CA GLY A 281 7.56 57.91 -60.49
C GLY A 281 8.07 58.72 -61.67
N GLU A 282 7.61 59.97 -61.78
CA GLU A 282 8.13 61.08 -62.63
C GLU A 282 7.82 61.05 -64.16
N GLU A 283 6.99 61.98 -64.65
CA GLU A 283 7.38 63.32 -65.14
C GLU A 283 6.23 63.98 -65.92
N ALA A 284 6.12 65.30 -65.78
CA ALA A 284 5.17 66.15 -66.48
C ALA A 284 5.82 66.72 -67.74
N GLU A 285 5.18 66.62 -68.91
CA GLU A 285 5.46 67.56 -70.00
C GLU A 285 4.25 67.79 -70.92
N LYS A 286 4.00 69.07 -71.20
CA LYS A 286 2.98 69.62 -72.11
C LYS A 286 3.51 69.65 -73.55
N GLN A 287 2.72 69.21 -74.53
CA GLN A 287 2.61 69.75 -75.90
C GLN A 287 1.19 69.38 -76.40
N VAL A 288 0.23 70.28 -76.66
CA VAL A 288 0.12 71.35 -77.68
C VAL A 288 0.16 70.80 -79.13
N VAL A 289 -1.04 70.63 -79.75
CA VAL A 289 -1.44 71.05 -81.14
C VAL A 289 -0.71 70.33 -82.31
N ASN A 290 -1.28 69.82 -83.42
CA ASN A 290 -2.60 69.91 -84.09
C ASN A 290 -2.75 68.84 -85.21
N SER A 291 -4.00 68.69 -85.69
CA SER A 291 -4.49 68.40 -87.07
C SER A 291 -4.19 67.04 -87.74
N VAL A 292 -5.23 66.22 -87.99
CA VAL A 292 -6.19 66.33 -89.12
C VAL A 292 -7.59 65.94 -88.62
#